data_AF-A0A1R1AMA1-F1
#
_entry.id   AF-A0A1R1AMA1-F1
#
_cell.length_a   1.000
_cell.length_b   1.000
_cell.length_c   1.000
_cell.angle_alpha   90.00
_cell.angle_beta   90.00
_cell.angle_gamma   90.00
#
_symmetry.space_group_name_H-M   'P 1'
#
loop_
_entity.id
_entity.type
_entity.pdbx_description
1 polymer ?
#
loop_
_entity_poly.entity_id
_entity_poly.type
_entity_poly.pdbx_seq_one_letter_code
_entity_poly.pdbx_strand_id
1 'polypeptide(L)'
;MSSFLFFGPPIVIFLIFTLIDLSNFKWVHLKLRRPSKKFVKGIPFTHEEYELSKINSDFFKYYHQYKLESLRNFEKEILLKSSRYVENNQLSSYFISLVTILSLIIAAFATISSIINSDQTISLVIFTSVLVVSLAAYFMADLTTKTYNANLMDRHLIVIRIVIQEKEKELQLEELRKQESKKIRESRLRKNI
;
A
#
# COMPACT_ATOMS: atom_id res chain seq x y z
N MET A 1 44.46 -6.96 3.36
CA MET A 1 43.53 -5.91 3.84
C MET A 1 43.13 -5.03 2.66
N SER A 2 42.06 -5.37 1.94
CA SER A 2 41.57 -4.56 0.80
C SER A 2 40.11 -4.84 0.39
N SER A 3 39.50 -5.92 0.90
CA SER A 3 38.10 -6.28 0.68
C SER A 3 37.08 -5.42 1.45
N PHE A 4 37.48 -4.40 2.21
CA PHE A 4 36.53 -3.46 2.83
C PHE A 4 36.26 -2.21 1.99
N LEU A 5 37.21 -1.79 1.14
CA LEU A 5 37.07 -0.57 0.34
C LEU A 5 36.25 -0.78 -0.95
N PHE A 6 36.17 -2.01 -1.46
CA PHE A 6 35.41 -2.32 -2.69
C PHE A 6 33.93 -2.66 -2.43
N PHE A 7 33.59 -3.13 -1.23
CA PHE A 7 32.25 -3.61 -0.90
C PHE A 7 31.44 -2.65 0.00
N GLY A 8 32.08 -1.66 0.61
CA GLY A 8 31.44 -0.69 1.50
C GLY A 8 30.36 0.19 0.84
N PRO A 9 30.65 0.87 -0.29
CA PRO A 9 29.69 1.82 -0.88
C PRO A 9 28.38 1.17 -1.35
N PRO A 10 28.38 0.00 -2.03
CA PRO A 10 27.14 -0.68 -2.42
C PRO A 10 26.29 -1.15 -1.24
N ILE A 11 26.93 -1.65 -0.17
CA ILE A 11 26.24 -2.12 1.04
C ILE A 11 25.61 -0.94 1.81
N VAL A 12 26.30 0.20 1.89
CA VAL A 12 25.78 1.41 2.54
C VAL A 12 24.60 1.99 1.75
N ILE A 13 24.68 2.03 0.42
CA ILE A 13 23.56 2.46 -0.44
C ILE A 13 22.36 1.50 -0.28
N PHE A 14 22.59 0.19 -0.29
CA PHE A 14 21.57 -0.83 -0.03
C PHE A 14 20.89 -0.65 1.33
N LEU A 15 21.67 -0.39 2.39
CA LEU A 15 21.13 -0.11 3.73
C LEU A 15 20.32 1.19 3.78
N ILE A 16 20.73 2.25 3.09
CA ILE A 16 19.97 3.52 3.06
C ILE A 16 18.62 3.34 2.35
N PHE A 17 18.56 2.61 1.24
CA PHE A 17 17.30 2.36 0.53
C PHE A 17 16.33 1.51 1.35
N THR A 18 16.82 0.49 2.08
CA THR A 18 15.96 -0.32 2.97
C THR A 18 15.33 0.50 4.12
N LEU A 19 16.05 1.50 4.65
CA LEU A 19 15.57 2.31 5.77
C LEU A 19 14.40 3.24 5.41
N ILE A 20 14.35 3.76 4.18
CA ILE A 20 13.28 4.66 3.72
C ILE A 20 11.96 3.88 3.57
N ASP A 21 12.00 2.66 3.04
CA ASP A 21 10.81 1.81 2.85
C ASP A 21 10.25 1.26 4.18
N LEU A 22 11.09 1.10 5.20
CA LEU A 22 10.71 0.66 6.55
C LEU A 22 9.69 1.61 7.21
N SER A 23 9.80 2.91 6.98
CA SER A 23 8.90 3.92 7.57
C SER A 23 7.47 3.83 7.01
N ASN A 24 7.34 3.65 5.70
CA ASN A 24 6.06 3.51 5.03
C ASN A 24 5.44 2.14 5.27
N PHE A 25 6.25 1.07 5.25
CA PHE A 25 5.82 -0.26 5.64
C PHE A 25 5.25 -0.27 7.06
N LYS A 26 5.92 0.41 8.01
CA LYS A 26 5.45 0.57 9.39
C LYS A 26 4.11 1.30 9.43
N TRP A 27 3.90 2.36 8.63
CA TRP A 27 2.61 3.07 8.59
C TRP A 27 1.50 2.18 8.05
N VAL A 28 1.69 1.51 6.89
CA VAL A 28 0.69 0.61 6.30
C VAL A 28 0.38 -0.55 7.26
N HIS A 29 1.41 -1.13 7.87
CA HIS A 29 1.24 -2.22 8.82
C HIS A 29 0.51 -1.78 10.11
N LEU A 30 0.79 -0.59 10.63
CA LEU A 30 0.17 -0.09 11.87
C LEU A 30 -1.22 0.49 11.66
N LYS A 31 -1.47 1.20 10.54
CA LYS A 31 -2.72 1.91 10.27
C LYS A 31 -3.74 1.08 9.49
N LEU A 32 -3.30 0.23 8.57
CA LEU A 32 -4.19 -0.50 7.65
C LEU A 32 -4.26 -1.99 7.94
N ARG A 33 -3.16 -2.64 8.37
CA ARG A 33 -3.18 -4.07 8.72
C ARG A 33 -3.69 -4.35 10.15
N ARG A 34 -3.73 -3.34 11.01
CA ARG A 34 -4.14 -3.40 12.43
C ARG A 34 -5.57 -2.94 12.82
N PRO A 35 -6.58 -2.84 11.95
CA PRO A 35 -7.99 -2.90 12.39
C PRO A 35 -8.33 -4.31 12.90
N SER A 36 -7.98 -5.34 12.11
CA SER A 36 -7.11 -6.45 12.54
C SER A 36 -7.38 -7.18 13.86
N LYS A 37 -6.50 -6.91 14.83
CA LYS A 37 -6.39 -7.70 16.07
C LYS A 37 -7.55 -7.44 17.06
N LYS A 38 -8.41 -6.47 16.77
CA LYS A 38 -9.58 -6.11 17.59
C LYS A 38 -10.91 -6.57 16.98
N PHE A 39 -10.91 -7.51 16.03
CA PHE A 39 -12.15 -8.14 15.55
C PHE A 39 -12.79 -9.00 16.65
N VAL A 40 -13.46 -8.32 17.58
CA VAL A 40 -14.49 -8.89 18.44
C VAL A 40 -15.59 -9.38 17.50
N LYS A 41 -15.98 -10.64 17.69
CA LYS A 41 -17.12 -11.29 17.03
C LYS A 41 -18.35 -10.38 17.08
N GLY A 42 -18.57 -9.60 16.03
CA GLY A 42 -19.76 -8.80 15.83
C GLY A 42 -20.67 -9.51 14.84
N ILE A 43 -21.96 -9.54 15.16
CA ILE A 43 -23.05 -10.18 14.42
C ILE A 43 -22.91 -9.91 12.90
N PRO A 44 -23.04 -10.92 12.02
CA PRO A 44 -22.98 -10.71 10.57
C PRO A 44 -24.02 -9.66 10.16
N PHE A 45 -23.59 -8.66 9.40
CA PHE A 45 -24.45 -7.64 8.83
C PHE A 45 -24.49 -7.91 7.33
N THR A 46 -25.68 -8.17 6.81
CA THR A 46 -25.96 -8.35 5.39
C THR A 46 -26.50 -7.02 4.87
N HIS A 47 -25.75 -6.35 3.99
CA HIS A 47 -26.27 -5.24 3.20
C HIS A 47 -26.68 -5.79 1.83
N GLU A 48 -27.92 -5.53 1.44
CA GLU A 48 -28.54 -6.08 0.21
C GLU A 48 -28.04 -5.41 -1.09
N GLU A 49 -27.35 -4.27 -1.02
CA GLU A 49 -26.86 -3.55 -2.21
C GLU A 49 -25.43 -3.93 -2.66
N TYR A 50 -24.64 -4.57 -1.81
CA TYR A 50 -23.23 -4.89 -2.12
C TYR A 50 -22.84 -6.27 -1.58
N GLU A 51 -22.53 -7.22 -2.47
CA GLU A 51 -21.82 -8.45 -2.09
C GLU A 51 -20.36 -8.15 -1.72
N LEU A 52 -20.17 -7.56 -0.53
CA LEU A 52 -18.85 -7.34 0.03
C LEU A 52 -18.26 -8.68 0.48
N SER A 53 -17.03 -8.97 0.03
CA SER A 53 -16.25 -10.06 0.63
C SER A 53 -16.19 -9.90 2.16
N LYS A 54 -16.10 -11.01 2.91
CA LYS A 54 -16.08 -11.00 4.39
C LYS A 54 -15.09 -10.01 5.00
N ILE A 55 -13.95 -9.78 4.34
CA ILE A 55 -12.93 -8.81 4.79
C ILE A 55 -13.40 -7.37 4.59
N ASN A 56 -14.09 -7.08 3.49
CA ASN A 56 -14.57 -5.74 3.18
C ASN A 56 -15.77 -5.36 4.07
N SER A 57 -16.62 -6.32 4.46
CA SER A 57 -17.74 -6.07 5.38
C SER A 57 -17.26 -5.71 6.80
N ASP A 58 -16.18 -6.33 7.27
CA ASP A 58 -15.55 -5.98 8.55
C ASP A 58 -14.94 -4.56 8.52
N PHE A 59 -14.30 -4.18 7.42
CA PHE A 59 -13.82 -2.80 7.22
C PHE A 59 -14.96 -1.80 7.16
N PHE A 60 -16.04 -2.14 6.48
CA PHE A 60 -17.21 -1.28 6.35
C PHE A 60 -17.80 -0.96 7.72
N LYS A 61 -18.06 -1.98 8.55
CA LYS A 61 -18.55 -1.82 9.93
C LYS A 61 -17.63 -0.94 10.77
N TYR A 62 -16.32 -1.11 10.61
CA TYR A 62 -15.33 -0.31 11.33
C TYR A 62 -15.38 1.17 10.93
N TYR A 63 -15.40 1.47 9.63
CA TYR A 63 -15.39 2.85 9.15
C TYR A 63 -16.72 3.57 9.37
N HIS A 64 -17.84 2.83 9.38
CA HIS A 64 -19.17 3.40 9.63
C HIS A 64 -19.28 4.09 11.00
N GLN A 65 -18.46 3.72 11.98
CA GLN A 65 -18.44 4.32 13.33
C GLN A 65 -17.86 5.75 13.35
N TYR A 66 -17.15 6.16 12.31
CA TYR A 66 -16.46 7.45 12.28
C TYR A 66 -17.33 8.57 11.70
N LYS A 67 -17.00 9.81 12.05
CA LYS A 67 -17.63 11.02 11.49
C LYS A 67 -17.22 11.20 10.03
N LEU A 68 -18.14 11.74 9.22
CA LEU A 68 -17.94 11.97 7.78
C LEU A 68 -16.67 12.80 7.49
N GLU A 69 -16.44 13.87 8.25
CA GLU A 69 -15.27 14.73 8.08
C GLU A 69 -13.94 13.99 8.36
N SER A 70 -13.93 13.14 9.40
CA SER A 70 -12.77 12.30 9.72
C SER A 70 -12.49 11.28 8.61
N LEU A 71 -13.54 10.71 8.01
CA LEU A 71 -13.41 9.78 6.88
C LEU A 71 -12.88 10.47 5.63
N ARG A 72 -13.34 11.68 5.30
CA ARG A 72 -12.82 12.47 4.17
C ARG A 72 -11.35 12.85 4.36
N ASN A 73 -10.95 13.22 5.57
CA ASN A 73 -9.55 13.50 5.88
C ASN A 73 -8.68 12.24 5.75
N PHE A 74 -9.20 11.10 6.20
CA PHE A 74 -8.51 9.82 6.09
C PHE A 74 -8.41 9.33 4.63
N GLU A 75 -9.46 9.50 3.83
CA GLU A 75 -9.43 9.23 2.39
C GLU A 75 -8.32 10.04 1.70
N LYS A 76 -8.26 11.35 1.97
CA LYS A 76 -7.20 12.22 1.44
C LYS A 76 -5.80 11.75 1.86
N GLU A 77 -5.62 11.37 3.13
CA GLU A 77 -4.34 10.84 3.61
C GLU A 77 -3.93 9.55 2.88
N ILE A 78 -4.88 8.63 2.67
CA ILE A 78 -4.59 7.40 1.94
C ILE A 78 -4.27 7.70 0.46
N LEU A 79 -5.01 8.60 -0.20
CA LEU A 79 -4.73 9.00 -1.59
C LEU A 79 -3.35 9.64 -1.77
N LEU A 80 -2.93 10.51 -0.84
CA LEU A 80 -1.60 11.12 -0.87
C LEU A 80 -0.47 10.11 -0.65
N LYS A 81 -0.74 9.02 0.07
CA LYS A 81 0.24 7.95 0.30
C LYS A 81 0.18 6.89 -0.80
N SER A 82 -0.97 6.65 -1.42
CA SER A 82 -1.13 5.67 -2.50
C SER A 82 -0.49 6.13 -3.81
N SER A 83 -0.46 7.43 -4.10
CA SER A 83 0.24 7.97 -5.28
C SER A 83 1.70 7.53 -5.36
N ARG A 84 2.40 7.45 -4.21
CA ARG A 84 3.78 6.96 -4.13
C ARG A 84 3.96 5.50 -4.53
N TYR A 85 2.92 4.69 -4.40
CA TYR A 85 2.93 3.29 -4.82
C TYR A 85 2.53 3.14 -6.28
N VAL A 86 1.58 3.95 -6.77
CA VAL A 86 1.17 3.94 -8.18
C VAL A 86 2.29 4.42 -9.09
N GLU A 87 3.02 5.48 -8.70
CA GLU A 87 4.16 6.00 -9.46
C GLU A 87 5.37 5.04 -9.46
N ASN A 88 5.58 4.29 -8.37
CA ASN A 88 6.72 3.37 -8.23
C ASN A 88 6.41 1.89 -8.56
N ASN A 89 5.16 1.49 -8.85
CA ASN A 89 4.81 0.10 -9.17
C ASN A 89 4.96 -0.27 -10.64
N GLN A 90 5.75 0.47 -11.43
CA GLN A 90 6.03 0.05 -12.79
C GLN A 90 6.91 -1.20 -12.76
N LEU A 91 6.28 -2.38 -12.80
CA LEU A 91 6.94 -3.68 -12.98
C LEU A 91 7.99 -3.65 -14.09
N SER A 92 7.73 -2.87 -15.15
CA SER A 92 8.66 -2.62 -16.24
C SER A 92 9.96 -1.94 -15.79
N SER A 93 9.91 -0.92 -14.92
CA SER A 93 11.12 -0.22 -14.46
C SER A 93 11.97 -1.10 -13.55
N TYR A 94 11.32 -1.92 -12.71
CA TYR A 94 11.99 -2.93 -11.89
C TYR A 94 12.68 -4.00 -12.73
N PHE A 95 11.98 -4.51 -13.75
CA PHE A 95 12.53 -5.52 -14.65
C PHE A 95 13.69 -4.97 -15.49
N ILE A 96 13.54 -3.76 -16.04
CA ILE A 96 14.62 -3.06 -16.77
C ILE A 96 15.83 -2.88 -15.86
N SER A 97 15.65 -2.36 -14.65
CA SER A 97 16.75 -2.14 -13.69
C SER A 97 17.46 -3.45 -13.34
N LEU A 98 16.70 -4.53 -13.09
CA LEU A 98 17.25 -5.84 -12.83
C LEU A 98 18.06 -6.36 -14.03
N VAL A 99 17.51 -6.29 -15.24
CA VAL A 99 18.19 -6.72 -16.47
C VAL A 99 19.46 -5.91 -16.72
N THR A 100 19.44 -4.59 -16.52
CA THR A 100 20.62 -3.73 -16.68
C THR A 100 21.71 -4.12 -15.68
N ILE A 101 21.37 -4.32 -14.40
CA ILE A 101 22.35 -4.71 -13.38
C ILE A 101 22.91 -6.11 -13.65
N LEU A 102 22.06 -7.07 -14.03
CA LEU A 102 22.51 -8.42 -14.39
C LEU A 102 23.44 -8.41 -15.60
N SER A 103 23.14 -7.59 -16.62
CA SER A 103 23.99 -7.44 -17.80
C SER A 103 25.36 -6.88 -17.43
N LEU A 104 25.41 -5.92 -16.50
CA LEU A 104 26.65 -5.31 -16.02
C LEU A 104 27.48 -6.28 -15.17
N ILE A 105 26.82 -7.10 -14.34
CA ILE A 105 27.47 -8.18 -13.57
C ILE A 105 28.06 -9.24 -14.49
N ILE A 106 27.33 -9.67 -15.53
CA ILE A 106 27.80 -10.66 -16.50
C ILE A 106 29.00 -10.11 -17.29
N ALA A 107 28.94 -8.85 -17.73
CA ALA A 107 30.05 -8.20 -18.43
C ALA A 107 31.30 -8.10 -17.55
N ALA A 108 31.15 -7.71 -16.28
CA ALA A 108 32.25 -7.67 -15.31
C ALA A 108 32.82 -9.06 -15.02
N PHE A 109 31.97 -10.08 -14.93
CA PHE A 109 32.42 -11.46 -14.76
C PHE A 109 33.23 -11.94 -15.98
N ALA A 110 32.76 -11.66 -17.19
CA ALA A 110 33.46 -12.05 -18.42
C ALA A 110 34.85 -11.40 -18.54
N THR A 111 34.98 -10.12 -18.19
CA THR A 111 36.29 -9.43 -18.22
C THR A 111 37.22 -9.97 -17.14
N ILE A 112 36.75 -10.15 -15.91
CA ILE A 112 37.59 -10.60 -14.79
C ILE A 112 38.03 -12.05 -15.00
N SER A 113 37.11 -12.95 -15.37
CA SER A 113 37.40 -14.37 -15.59
C SER A 113 38.43 -14.64 -16.68
N SER A 114 38.62 -13.71 -17.63
CA SER A 114 39.66 -13.80 -18.66
C SER A 114 41.08 -13.54 -18.14
N ILE A 115 41.21 -12.97 -16.93
CA ILE A 115 42.49 -12.48 -16.36
C ILE A 115 42.98 -13.38 -15.20
N ILE A 116 42.10 -14.14 -14.55
CA ILE A 116 42.41 -14.92 -13.34
C ILE A 116 42.57 -16.43 -13.62
N ASN A 117 43.27 -17.12 -12.71
CA ASN A 117 43.50 -18.56 -12.76
C ASN A 117 42.21 -19.36 -12.47
N SER A 118 42.14 -20.60 -12.98
CA SER A 118 40.96 -21.48 -12.90
C SER A 118 40.36 -21.64 -11.49
N ASP A 119 41.20 -21.73 -10.46
CA ASP A 119 40.74 -21.89 -9.07
C ASP A 119 40.08 -20.62 -8.51
N GLN A 120 40.54 -19.46 -8.96
CA GLN A 120 39.95 -18.15 -8.62
C GLN A 120 38.67 -17.91 -9.40
N THR A 121 38.55 -18.45 -10.63
CA THR A 121 37.33 -18.39 -11.43
C THR A 121 36.17 -19.12 -10.76
N ILE A 122 36.40 -20.29 -10.16
CA ILE A 122 35.37 -21.02 -9.42
C ILE A 122 34.88 -20.19 -8.21
N SER A 123 35.81 -19.62 -7.45
CA SER A 123 35.46 -18.75 -6.31
C SER A 123 34.68 -17.50 -6.75
N LEU A 124 35.04 -16.91 -7.90
CA LEU A 124 34.33 -15.79 -8.49
C LEU A 124 32.91 -16.18 -8.93
N VAL A 125 32.72 -17.34 -9.57
CA VAL A 125 31.39 -17.85 -9.97
C VAL A 125 30.47 -18.02 -8.75
N ILE A 126 30.98 -18.63 -7.67
CA ILE A 126 30.21 -18.82 -6.43
C ILE A 126 29.84 -17.46 -5.84
N PHE A 127 30.78 -16.52 -5.77
CA PHE A 127 30.49 -15.18 -5.26
C PHE A 127 29.44 -14.43 -6.10
N THR A 128 29.61 -14.42 -7.44
CA THR A 128 28.70 -13.74 -8.36
C THR A 128 27.30 -14.34 -8.34
N SER A 129 27.17 -15.67 -8.24
CA SER A 129 25.86 -16.33 -8.13
C SER A 129 25.13 -15.95 -6.84
N VAL A 130 25.83 -15.92 -5.69
CA VAL A 130 25.25 -15.44 -4.41
C VAL A 130 24.78 -13.99 -4.51
N LEU A 131 25.57 -13.13 -5.16
CA LEU A 131 25.23 -11.72 -5.36
C LEU A 131 23.97 -11.56 -6.22
N VAL A 132 23.90 -12.27 -7.35
CA VAL A 132 22.74 -12.26 -8.26
C VAL A 132 21.47 -12.72 -7.55
N VAL A 133 21.53 -13.83 -6.81
CA VAL A 133 20.39 -14.36 -6.05
C VAL A 133 19.93 -13.37 -4.98
N SER A 134 20.88 -12.76 -4.26
CA SER A 134 20.56 -11.76 -3.22
C SER A 134 19.90 -10.51 -3.80
N LEU A 135 20.38 -10.05 -4.95
CA LEU A 135 19.83 -8.89 -5.64
C LEU A 135 18.41 -9.18 -6.17
N ALA A 136 18.21 -10.33 -6.79
CA ALA A 136 16.91 -10.77 -7.28
C ALA A 136 15.90 -10.93 -6.13
N ALA A 137 16.32 -11.53 -5.01
CA ALA A 137 15.50 -11.68 -3.81
C ALA A 137 15.11 -10.31 -3.23
N TYR A 138 16.03 -9.34 -3.22
CA TYR A 138 15.74 -7.98 -2.78
C TYR A 138 14.69 -7.29 -3.66
N PHE A 139 14.88 -7.30 -4.99
CA PHE A 139 13.92 -6.69 -5.91
C PHE A 139 12.54 -7.34 -5.82
N MET A 140 12.49 -8.67 -5.69
CA MET A 140 11.23 -9.40 -5.50
C MET A 140 10.57 -9.08 -4.16
N ALA A 141 11.33 -8.99 -3.07
CA ALA A 141 10.79 -8.64 -1.75
C ALA A 141 10.22 -7.22 -1.72
N ASP A 142 10.93 -6.27 -2.32
CA ASP A 142 10.49 -4.88 -2.43
C ASP A 142 9.22 -4.74 -3.27
N LEU A 143 9.21 -5.36 -4.46
CA LEU A 143 8.04 -5.40 -5.35
C LEU A 143 6.83 -6.04 -4.66
N THR A 144 7.03 -7.18 -4.00
CA THR A 144 5.97 -7.87 -3.27
C THR A 144 5.39 -6.99 -2.16
N THR A 145 6.27 -6.28 -1.43
CA THR A 145 5.87 -5.39 -0.34
C THR A 145 5.08 -4.19 -0.86
N LYS A 146 5.56 -3.54 -1.93
CA LYS A 146 4.88 -2.40 -2.56
C LYS A 146 3.54 -2.80 -3.16
N THR A 147 3.48 -3.94 -3.86
CA THR A 147 2.24 -4.48 -4.43
C THR A 147 1.23 -4.85 -3.34
N TYR A 148 1.66 -5.51 -2.27
CA TYR A 148 0.81 -5.84 -1.14
C TYR A 148 0.24 -4.58 -0.47
N ASN A 149 1.09 -3.58 -0.22
CA ASN A 149 0.67 -2.32 0.40
C ASN A 149 -0.31 -1.54 -0.48
N ALA A 150 -0.03 -1.43 -1.79
CA ALA A 150 -0.92 -0.78 -2.75
C ALA A 150 -2.30 -1.44 -2.76
N ASN A 151 -2.35 -2.77 -2.90
CA ASN A 151 -3.61 -3.53 -2.87
C ASN A 151 -4.37 -3.37 -1.56
N LEU A 152 -3.67 -3.31 -0.42
CA LEU A 152 -4.31 -3.10 0.88
C LEU A 152 -4.90 -1.68 0.98
N MET A 153 -4.17 -0.67 0.50
CA MET A 153 -4.63 0.73 0.47
C MET A 153 -5.87 0.89 -0.41
N ASP A 154 -5.87 0.30 -1.60
CA ASP A 154 -7.00 0.36 -2.53
C ASP A 154 -8.26 -0.28 -1.93
N ARG A 155 -8.12 -1.44 -1.27
CA ARG A 155 -9.25 -2.07 -0.57
C ARG A 155 -9.84 -1.16 0.50
N HIS A 156 -9.01 -0.51 1.31
CA HIS A 156 -9.49 0.44 2.32
C HIS A 156 -10.14 1.68 1.69
N LEU A 157 -9.55 2.24 0.62
CA LEU A 157 -10.12 3.38 -0.11
C LEU A 157 -11.52 3.07 -0.64
N ILE A 158 -11.71 1.91 -1.26
CA ILE A 158 -13.02 1.49 -1.79
C ILE A 158 -14.05 1.50 -0.66
N VAL A 159 -13.75 0.85 0.46
CA VAL A 159 -14.69 0.76 1.58
C VAL A 159 -14.99 2.13 2.20
N ILE A 160 -13.97 2.97 2.39
CA ILE A 160 -14.14 4.33 2.93
C ILE A 160 -15.05 5.16 2.02
N ARG A 161 -14.87 5.08 0.71
CA ARG A 161 -15.70 5.80 -0.27
C ARG A 161 -17.16 5.37 -0.21
N ILE A 162 -17.42 4.08 -0.09
CA ILE A 162 -18.79 3.56 0.05
C ILE A 162 -19.43 4.12 1.34
N VAL A 163 -18.71 4.07 2.47
CA VAL A 163 -19.22 4.59 3.75
C VAL A 163 -19.45 6.11 3.70
N ILE A 164 -18.58 6.86 3.02
CA ILE A 164 -18.76 8.31 2.80
C ILE A 164 -20.05 8.56 2.01
N GLN A 165 -20.26 7.83 0.90
CA GLN A 165 -21.45 7.97 0.06
C GLN A 165 -22.74 7.66 0.82
N GLU A 166 -22.77 6.61 1.64
CA GLU A 166 -23.95 6.28 2.45
C GLU A 166 -24.25 7.37 3.49
N LYS A 167 -23.23 7.84 4.22
CA LYS A 167 -23.41 8.93 5.20
C LYS A 167 -23.87 10.23 4.55
N GLU A 168 -23.44 10.51 3.33
CA GLU A 168 -23.90 11.66 2.56
C GLU A 168 -25.38 11.52 2.14
N LYS A 169 -25.79 10.33 1.70
CA LYS A 169 -27.21 10.03 1.41
C LYS A 169 -28.08 10.18 2.66
N GLU A 170 -27.61 9.67 3.81
CA GLU A 170 -28.32 9.78 5.09
C GLU A 170 -28.52 11.25 5.50
N LEU A 171 -27.48 12.08 5.38
CA LEU A 171 -27.56 13.51 5.69
C LEU A 171 -28.54 14.25 4.77
N GLN A 172 -28.51 13.96 3.47
CA GLN A 172 -29.45 14.55 2.51
C GLN A 172 -30.92 14.16 2.84
N LEU A 173 -31.15 12.90 3.20
CA LEU A 173 -32.46 12.43 3.65
C LEU A 173 -32.94 13.12 4.93
N GLU A 174 -32.05 13.34 5.90
CA GLU A 174 -32.38 14.08 7.12
C GLU A 174 -32.72 15.56 6.85
N GLU A 175 -31.98 16.22 5.95
CA GLU A 175 -32.25 17.59 5.55
C GLU A 175 -33.60 17.72 4.85
N LEU A 176 -33.92 16.79 3.94
CA LEU A 176 -35.24 16.73 3.29
C LEU A 176 -36.37 16.57 4.30
N ARG A 177 -36.23 15.66 5.28
CA ARG A 177 -37.22 15.48 6.37
C ARG A 177 -37.37 16.73 7.24
N LYS A 178 -36.27 17.43 7.54
CA LYS A 178 -36.30 18.71 8.28
C LYS A 178 -37.02 19.81 7.49
N GLN A 179 -36.82 19.86 6.17
CA GLN A 179 -37.51 20.83 5.31
C GLN A 179 -39.01 20.53 5.19
N GLU A 180 -39.39 19.25 5.02
CA GLU A 180 -40.80 18.85 4.98
C GLU A 180 -41.52 19.13 6.29
N SER A 181 -40.92 18.77 7.43
CA SER A 181 -41.49 19.07 8.74
C SER A 181 -41.66 20.57 8.99
N LYS A 182 -40.71 21.40 8.52
CA LYS A 182 -40.83 22.87 8.56
C LYS A 182 -41.99 23.38 7.68
N LYS A 183 -42.12 22.89 6.44
CA LYS A 183 -43.25 23.23 5.55
C LYS A 183 -44.60 22.82 6.13
N ILE A 184 -44.68 21.64 6.75
CA ILE A 184 -45.91 21.17 7.43
C ILE A 184 -46.26 22.09 8.60
N ARG A 185 -45.27 22.51 9.40
CA ARG A 185 -45.49 23.43 10.52
C ARG A 185 -45.98 24.81 10.04
N GLU A 186 -45.37 25.36 8.99
CA GLU A 186 -45.76 26.65 8.40
C GLU A 186 -47.17 26.61 7.80
N SER A 187 -47.55 25.51 7.14
CA SER A 187 -48.90 25.36 6.58
C SER A 187 -49.99 25.26 7.67
N ARG A 188 -49.68 24.62 8.82
CA ARG A 188 -50.59 24.58 9.98
C ARG A 188 -50.77 25.95 10.61
N LEU A 189 -49.70 26.73 10.73
CA LEU A 189 -49.76 28.09 11.29
C LEU A 189 -50.58 29.04 10.41
N ARG A 190 -50.48 28.93 9.08
CA ARG A 190 -51.27 29.73 8.13
C ARG A 190 -52.76 29.38 8.08
N LYS A 191 -53.15 28.16 8.50
CA LYS A 191 -54.56 27.75 8.56
C LYS A 191 -55.29 28.21 9.83
N ASN A 192 -54.55 28.66 10.84
CA ASN A 192 -55.09 29.11 12.13
C ASN A 192 -55.17 30.65 12.24
N ILE A 193 -54.98 31.36 11.12
CA ILE A 193 -55.20 32.81 10.93
C ILE A 193 -56.37 32.95 9.97
#